data_AF-A0A917PPP8-F1
#
_entry.id   AF-A0A917PPP8-F1
#
_cell.length_a   1.000
_cell.length_b   1.000
_cell.length_c   1.000
_cell.angle_alpha   90.00
_cell.angle_beta   90.00
_cell.angle_gamma   90.00
#
_symmetry.space_group_name_H-M   'P 1'
#
loop_
_entity.id
_entity.type
_entity.pdbx_description
1 polymer ?
#
loop_
_entity_poly.entity_id
_entity_poly.type
_entity_poly.pdbx_seq_one_letter_code
_entity_poly.pdbx_strand_id
1 'polypeptide(L)'
;MKFRVITAVPLILTALLSVQAASSSPAPSAQVGPDLRYGGPAFADVARTSYRTVGLQGTFEDWLAGAYKGAGVKLGAGDTLTAALDARAAELRAAKGDARVQLERDTASWAHRFVKKAVPKFSLERGYELANVAGSGQRQCLAQSFIIAGLLQRAGMQAGAVMVWANPQGQQSNLGHVVATVRLSSGQDLLVDASDPTPFVHHQGLLVRTAQGYRFVKPTYAADDTIGRYTLSGTGGTLAVKDAAPLSLTYLQSQFDYYRGERARGGFMGTGVGRATPDGLKQSALYLTRAVQEDPQNALAVYVLGHVLERQGLAAQARSDYLKANALYTAQGHVPSGMQTVMAAMKKQAGGSGS
;
A
#
# COMPACT_ATOMS: atom_id res chain seq x y z
N MET A 1 30.62 -78.35 -50.56
CA MET A 1 30.00 -77.01 -50.58
C MET A 1 28.54 -77.14 -50.15
N LYS A 2 28.20 -76.72 -48.94
CA LYS A 2 26.84 -76.70 -48.38
C LYS A 2 26.58 -75.28 -47.89
N PHE A 3 25.65 -74.57 -48.52
CA PHE A 3 25.22 -73.24 -48.12
C PHE A 3 24.36 -73.33 -46.85
N ARG A 4 24.75 -72.64 -45.78
CA ARG A 4 23.90 -72.38 -44.61
C ARG A 4 23.24 -71.01 -44.79
N VAL A 5 21.91 -71.03 -44.91
CA VAL A 5 21.05 -69.85 -44.86
C VAL A 5 20.95 -69.40 -43.40
N ILE A 6 21.33 -68.16 -43.12
CA ILE A 6 21.12 -67.50 -41.83
C ILE A 6 19.84 -66.68 -41.96
N THR A 7 18.78 -67.10 -41.26
CA THR A 7 17.54 -66.34 -41.08
C THR A 7 17.75 -65.27 -40.02
N ALA A 8 17.68 -64.00 -40.43
CA ALA A 8 17.67 -62.85 -39.53
C ALA A 8 16.26 -62.64 -38.96
N VAL A 9 16.14 -62.61 -37.63
CA VAL A 9 14.93 -62.25 -36.89
C VAL A 9 14.90 -60.73 -36.71
N PRO A 10 13.85 -60.00 -37.12
CA PRO A 10 13.74 -58.58 -36.81
C PRO A 10 13.27 -58.41 -35.36
N LEU A 11 14.12 -57.79 -34.54
CA LEU A 11 13.79 -57.35 -33.19
C LEU A 11 12.93 -56.07 -33.31
N ILE A 12 11.62 -56.20 -33.14
CA ILE A 12 10.70 -55.05 -33.08
C ILE A 12 10.83 -54.40 -31.69
N LEU A 13 11.47 -53.24 -31.65
CA LEU A 13 11.62 -52.42 -30.44
C LEU A 13 10.37 -51.53 -30.27
N THR A 14 9.43 -51.97 -29.44
CA THR A 14 8.23 -51.19 -29.12
C THR A 14 8.59 -50.10 -28.10
N ALA A 15 8.83 -48.88 -28.57
CA ALA A 15 9.04 -47.72 -27.70
C ALA A 15 7.70 -47.28 -27.08
N LEU A 16 7.53 -47.54 -25.78
CA LEU A 16 6.45 -46.99 -24.96
C LEU A 16 6.71 -45.49 -24.74
N LEU A 17 6.15 -44.64 -25.62
CA LEU A 17 6.04 -43.21 -25.40
C LEU A 17 5.03 -42.96 -24.27
N SER A 18 5.57 -42.79 -23.06
CA SER A 18 4.82 -42.28 -21.93
C SER A 18 4.53 -40.80 -22.17
N VAL A 19 3.32 -40.48 -22.61
CA VAL A 19 2.84 -39.09 -22.67
C VAL A 19 2.66 -38.63 -21.22
N GLN A 20 3.71 -38.02 -20.66
CA GLN A 20 3.55 -37.20 -19.46
C GLN A 20 2.68 -36.01 -19.85
N ALA A 21 1.40 -36.08 -19.49
CA ALA A 21 0.54 -34.92 -19.43
C ALA A 21 1.16 -33.95 -18.41
N ALA A 22 2.01 -33.06 -18.89
CA ALA A 22 2.45 -31.90 -18.14
C ALA A 22 1.19 -31.19 -17.70
N SER A 23 0.86 -31.32 -16.41
CA SER A 23 -0.21 -30.56 -15.78
C SER A 23 0.23 -29.10 -15.87
N SER A 24 -0.22 -28.40 -16.91
CA SER A 24 -0.04 -26.97 -17.06
C SER A 24 -0.83 -26.34 -15.91
N SER A 25 -0.16 -26.18 -14.78
CA SER A 25 -0.67 -25.36 -13.69
C SER A 25 -0.97 -24.00 -14.31
N PRO A 26 -2.18 -23.46 -14.15
CA PRO A 26 -2.47 -22.13 -14.66
C PRO A 26 -1.41 -21.18 -14.10
N ALA A 27 -0.82 -20.37 -14.98
CA ALA A 27 0.16 -19.37 -14.58
C ALA A 27 -0.44 -18.56 -13.43
N PRO A 28 0.33 -18.27 -12.36
CA PRO A 28 -0.17 -17.44 -11.28
C PRO A 28 -0.69 -16.13 -11.89
N SER A 29 -1.94 -15.78 -11.58
CA SER A 29 -2.54 -14.52 -12.00
C SER A 29 -1.55 -13.39 -11.69
N ALA A 30 -1.16 -12.60 -12.69
CA ALA A 30 -0.19 -11.53 -12.51
C ALA A 30 -0.58 -10.67 -11.29
N GLN A 31 0.36 -10.48 -10.36
CA GLN A 31 0.15 -9.71 -9.14
C GLN A 31 -0.40 -8.31 -9.49
N VAL A 32 -1.50 -7.90 -8.85
CA VAL A 32 -2.03 -6.55 -9.00
C VAL A 32 -1.29 -5.61 -8.05
N GLY A 33 -0.42 -4.77 -8.61
CA GLY A 33 0.37 -3.80 -7.84
C GLY A 33 1.79 -4.29 -7.51
N PRO A 34 2.51 -3.59 -6.61
CA PRO A 34 3.89 -3.94 -6.26
C PRO A 34 3.97 -5.23 -5.43
N ASP A 35 5.08 -5.96 -5.54
CA ASP A 35 5.43 -7.05 -4.61
C ASP A 35 5.91 -6.44 -3.28
N LEU A 36 5.03 -6.43 -2.28
CA LEU A 36 5.25 -6.01 -0.90
C LEU A 36 5.35 -7.21 0.05
N ARG A 37 5.44 -8.43 -0.48
CA ARG A 37 5.37 -9.67 0.28
C ARG A 37 6.35 -9.67 1.45
N TYR A 38 5.87 -10.05 2.62
CA TYR A 38 6.71 -10.29 3.79
C TYR A 38 7.81 -11.32 3.46
N GLY A 39 9.07 -10.96 3.75
CA GLY A 39 10.26 -11.71 3.33
C GLY A 39 10.72 -11.44 1.89
N GLY A 40 10.07 -10.53 1.17
CA GLY A 40 10.47 -10.06 -0.16
C GLY A 40 11.39 -8.83 -0.11
N PRO A 41 12.10 -8.52 -1.22
CA PRO A 41 13.12 -7.48 -1.26
C PRO A 41 12.57 -6.07 -1.01
N ALA A 42 11.40 -5.73 -1.56
CA ALA A 42 10.80 -4.41 -1.35
C ALA A 42 10.37 -4.19 0.11
N PHE A 43 9.80 -5.22 0.74
CA PHE A 43 9.44 -5.18 2.15
C PHE A 43 10.67 -4.96 3.04
N ALA A 44 11.72 -5.75 2.80
CA ALA A 44 12.98 -5.65 3.51
C ALA A 44 13.66 -4.29 3.29
N ASP A 45 13.59 -3.72 2.09
CA ASP A 45 14.19 -2.42 1.79
C ASP A 45 13.51 -1.27 2.54
N VAL A 46 12.18 -1.24 2.56
CA VAL A 46 11.40 -0.25 3.33
C VAL A 46 11.72 -0.38 4.82
N ALA A 47 11.71 -1.61 5.36
CA ALA A 47 12.04 -1.88 6.75
C ALA A 47 13.48 -1.45 7.12
N ARG A 48 14.46 -1.81 6.29
CA ARG A 48 15.87 -1.44 6.51
C ARG A 48 16.08 0.06 6.44
N THR A 49 15.43 0.76 5.51
CA THR A 49 15.50 2.23 5.43
C THR A 49 14.86 2.88 6.65
N SER A 50 13.73 2.33 7.11
CA SER A 50 13.08 2.72 8.36
C SER A 50 14.02 2.60 9.57
N TYR A 51 14.68 1.45 9.72
CA TYR A 51 15.61 1.17 10.83
C TYR A 51 16.82 2.09 10.80
N ARG A 52 17.44 2.26 9.62
CA ARG A 52 18.58 3.18 9.43
C ARG A 52 18.23 4.62 9.80
N THR A 53 17.01 5.07 9.48
CA THR A 53 16.57 6.45 9.74
C THR A 53 16.56 6.80 11.23
N VAL A 54 16.27 5.82 12.10
CA VAL A 54 16.21 6.03 13.56
C VAL A 54 17.37 5.35 14.32
N GLY A 55 18.32 4.73 13.62
CA GLY A 55 19.45 4.02 14.22
C GLY A 55 19.09 2.72 14.95
N LEU A 56 17.94 2.11 14.65
CA LEU A 56 17.51 0.86 15.26
C LEU A 56 18.30 -0.33 14.69
N GLN A 57 18.74 -1.23 15.57
CA GLN A 57 19.47 -2.44 15.21
C GLN A 57 18.52 -3.63 14.96
N GLY A 58 19.01 -4.66 14.27
CA GLY A 58 18.24 -5.87 13.94
C GLY A 58 17.43 -5.73 12.66
N THR A 59 16.44 -6.61 12.48
CA THR A 59 15.54 -6.62 11.32
C THR A 59 14.08 -6.53 11.75
N PHE A 60 13.23 -5.96 10.89
CA PHE A 60 11.80 -5.90 11.16
C PHE A 60 11.16 -7.28 11.06
N GLU A 61 11.70 -8.15 10.23
CA GLU A 61 11.25 -9.53 10.05
C GLU A 61 11.44 -10.36 11.33
N ASP A 62 12.61 -10.27 11.97
CA ASP A 62 12.86 -10.94 13.25
C ASP A 62 11.90 -10.44 14.34
N TRP A 63 11.72 -9.11 14.40
CA TRP A 63 10.77 -8.51 15.33
C TRP A 63 9.33 -8.98 15.05
N LEU A 64 8.89 -9.00 13.80
CA LEU A 64 7.51 -9.36 13.43
C LEU A 64 7.24 -10.86 13.70
N ALA A 65 8.22 -11.72 13.47
CA ALA A 65 8.16 -13.13 13.84
C ALA A 65 8.03 -13.31 15.37
N GLY A 66 8.79 -12.55 16.16
CA GLY A 66 8.64 -12.52 17.62
C GLY A 66 7.28 -11.99 18.07
N ALA A 67 6.80 -10.91 17.44
CA ALA A 67 5.50 -10.30 17.71
C ALA A 67 4.34 -11.27 17.41
N TYR A 68 4.43 -12.06 16.35
CA TYR A 68 3.49 -13.14 16.04
C TYR A 68 3.39 -14.15 17.18
N LYS A 69 4.54 -14.66 17.65
CA LYS A 69 4.60 -15.60 18.76
C LYS A 69 4.00 -15.01 20.05
N GLY A 70 4.31 -13.75 20.35
CA GLY A 70 3.83 -13.07 21.56
C GLY A 70 2.37 -12.63 21.53
N ALA A 71 1.82 -12.31 20.35
CA ALA A 71 0.44 -11.82 20.21
C ALA A 71 -0.62 -12.89 20.46
N GLY A 72 -0.29 -14.17 20.23
CA GLY A 72 -1.22 -15.30 20.38
C GLY A 72 -2.34 -15.35 19.34
N VAL A 73 -2.28 -14.52 18.29
CA VAL A 73 -3.28 -14.48 17.21
C VAL A 73 -2.84 -15.46 16.11
N LYS A 74 -3.12 -16.75 16.31
CA LYS A 74 -2.71 -17.81 15.38
C LYS A 74 -3.38 -17.70 14.01
N LEU A 75 -2.64 -18.11 12.98
CA LEU A 75 -3.13 -18.32 11.61
C LEU A 75 -2.94 -19.78 11.27
N GLY A 76 -4.02 -20.56 11.30
CA GLY A 76 -3.94 -22.01 11.08
C GLY A 76 -3.03 -22.72 12.10
N ALA A 77 -2.32 -23.75 11.65
CA ALA A 77 -1.56 -24.69 12.48
C ALA A 77 -0.04 -24.41 12.58
N GLY A 78 0.46 -23.28 12.05
CA GLY A 78 1.90 -22.97 12.06
C GLY A 78 2.41 -22.34 13.36
N ASP A 79 3.56 -22.81 13.85
CA ASP A 79 4.20 -22.29 15.07
C ASP A 79 5.04 -21.02 14.85
N THR A 80 5.45 -20.75 13.61
CA THR A 80 6.14 -19.52 13.21
C THR A 80 5.30 -18.72 12.23
N LEU A 81 5.51 -17.40 12.16
CA LEU A 81 4.77 -16.54 11.24
C LEU A 81 4.91 -17.01 9.78
N THR A 82 6.14 -17.32 9.35
CA THR A 82 6.41 -17.80 7.99
C THR A 82 5.69 -19.12 7.72
N ALA A 83 5.79 -20.10 8.61
CA ALA A 83 5.12 -21.39 8.43
C ALA A 83 3.59 -21.25 8.38
N ALA A 84 3.03 -20.38 9.23
CA ALA A 84 1.60 -20.10 9.26
C ALA A 84 1.09 -19.46 7.96
N LEU A 85 1.84 -18.47 7.43
CA LEU A 85 1.50 -17.82 6.16
C LEU A 85 1.67 -18.76 4.98
N ASP A 86 2.72 -19.59 4.95
CA ASP A 86 2.97 -20.55 3.87
C ASP A 86 1.91 -21.67 3.87
N ALA A 87 1.49 -22.14 5.05
CA ALA A 87 0.38 -23.08 5.18
C ALA A 87 -0.93 -22.45 4.67
N ARG A 88 -1.22 -21.20 5.06
CA ARG A 88 -2.40 -20.47 4.56
C ARG A 88 -2.34 -20.26 3.04
N ALA A 89 -1.16 -19.98 2.48
CA ALA A 89 -0.98 -19.91 1.03
C ALA A 89 -1.25 -21.24 0.33
N ALA A 90 -0.90 -22.37 0.94
CA ALA A 90 -1.25 -23.69 0.42
C ALA A 90 -2.77 -23.94 0.48
N GLU A 91 -3.43 -23.61 1.60
CA GLU A 91 -4.89 -23.69 1.75
C GLU A 91 -5.61 -22.85 0.68
N LEU A 92 -5.18 -21.61 0.47
CA LEU A 92 -5.75 -20.69 -0.53
C LEU A 92 -5.57 -21.19 -1.97
N ARG A 93 -4.42 -21.80 -2.29
CA ARG A 93 -4.19 -22.42 -3.60
C ARG A 93 -5.08 -23.64 -3.83
N ALA A 94 -5.39 -24.41 -2.78
CA ALA A 94 -6.25 -25.58 -2.87
C ALA A 94 -7.75 -25.22 -2.94
N ALA A 95 -8.17 -24.13 -2.27
CA ALA A 95 -9.55 -23.67 -2.24
C ALA A 95 -10.00 -23.09 -3.60
N LYS A 96 -11.30 -23.21 -3.89
CA LYS A 96 -11.94 -22.69 -5.11
C LYS A 96 -13.30 -22.06 -4.79
N GLY A 97 -13.81 -21.21 -5.69
CA GLY A 97 -15.13 -20.59 -5.58
C GLY A 97 -15.34 -19.87 -4.25
N ASP A 98 -16.56 -19.96 -3.70
CA ASP A 98 -16.95 -19.29 -2.46
C ASP A 98 -16.10 -19.69 -1.26
N ALA A 99 -15.65 -20.94 -1.19
CA ALA A 99 -14.76 -21.41 -0.13
C ALA A 99 -13.41 -20.67 -0.15
N ARG A 100 -12.88 -20.35 -1.34
CA ARG A 100 -11.67 -19.55 -1.47
C ARG A 100 -11.93 -18.11 -1.05
N VAL A 101 -13.02 -17.51 -1.51
CA VAL A 101 -13.39 -16.13 -1.16
C VAL A 101 -13.53 -15.98 0.36
N GLN A 102 -14.21 -16.92 1.02
CA GLN A 102 -14.33 -16.91 2.47
C GLN A 102 -12.97 -17.04 3.17
N LEU A 103 -12.11 -17.94 2.70
CA LEU A 103 -10.77 -18.11 3.26
C LEU A 103 -9.90 -16.85 3.08
N GLU A 104 -10.04 -16.15 1.95
CA GLU A 104 -9.40 -14.85 1.70
C GLU A 104 -9.89 -13.81 2.72
N ARG A 105 -11.20 -13.68 2.92
CA ARG A 105 -11.79 -12.78 3.92
C ARG A 105 -11.34 -13.09 5.35
N ASP A 106 -11.30 -14.37 5.71
CA ASP A 106 -10.83 -14.80 7.04
C ASP A 106 -9.36 -14.45 7.26
N THR A 107 -8.53 -14.57 6.21
CA THR A 107 -7.12 -14.20 6.24
C THR A 107 -6.93 -12.68 6.38
N ALA A 108 -7.73 -11.89 5.65
CA ALA A 108 -7.77 -10.44 5.78
C ALA A 108 -8.17 -9.99 7.20
N SER A 109 -9.22 -10.59 7.76
CA SER A 109 -9.67 -10.36 9.14
C SER A 109 -8.62 -10.79 10.17
N TRP A 110 -7.92 -11.90 9.94
CA TRP A 110 -6.79 -12.30 10.78
C TRP A 110 -5.68 -11.24 10.78
N ALA A 111 -5.26 -10.76 9.60
CA ALA A 111 -4.17 -9.79 9.48
C ALA A 111 -4.48 -8.49 10.26
N HIS A 112 -5.73 -8.00 10.16
CA HIS A 112 -6.23 -6.88 10.97
C HIS A 112 -6.08 -7.14 12.48
N ARG A 113 -6.63 -8.26 12.96
CA ARG A 113 -6.60 -8.62 14.39
C ARG A 113 -5.17 -8.79 14.89
N PHE A 114 -4.32 -9.44 14.10
CA PHE A 114 -2.92 -9.65 14.44
C PHE A 114 -2.19 -8.32 14.58
N VAL A 115 -2.26 -7.42 13.59
CA VAL A 115 -1.56 -6.13 13.64
C VAL A 115 -2.05 -5.26 14.81
N LYS A 116 -3.36 -5.20 15.06
CA LYS A 116 -3.90 -4.47 16.21
C LYS A 116 -3.43 -5.04 17.55
N LYS A 117 -3.30 -6.37 17.66
CA LYS A 117 -2.83 -7.03 18.89
C LYS A 117 -1.33 -6.87 19.08
N ALA A 118 -0.54 -7.04 18.02
CA ALA A 118 0.91 -6.97 18.05
C ALA A 118 1.43 -5.53 18.28
N VAL A 119 0.69 -4.53 17.80
CA VAL A 119 1.10 -3.11 17.84
C VAL A 119 -0.01 -2.26 18.43
N PRO A 120 -0.29 -2.32 19.74
CA PRO A 120 -1.54 -1.81 20.31
C PRO A 120 -1.65 -0.28 20.37
N LYS A 121 -0.53 0.47 20.31
CA LYS A 121 -0.57 1.92 20.46
C LYS A 121 -0.72 2.61 19.11
N PHE A 122 -1.73 3.45 18.94
CA PHE A 122 -1.86 4.30 17.76
C PHE A 122 -1.14 5.63 18.00
N SER A 123 -0.35 6.11 17.03
CA SER A 123 0.36 7.38 17.11
C SER A 123 0.42 8.06 15.74
N LEU A 124 -0.16 9.26 15.65
CA LEU A 124 -0.06 10.12 14.46
C LEU A 124 1.31 10.78 14.30
N GLU A 125 2.14 10.79 15.35
CA GLU A 125 3.43 11.49 15.31
C GLU A 125 4.57 10.58 14.84
N ARG A 126 4.52 9.30 15.17
CA ARG A 126 5.64 8.37 15.00
C ARG A 126 5.25 7.02 14.40
N GLY A 127 3.97 6.67 14.45
CA GLY A 127 3.49 5.32 14.13
C GLY A 127 3.53 4.95 12.64
N TYR A 128 3.83 5.89 11.74
CA TYR A 128 4.04 5.58 10.32
C TYR A 128 5.34 4.80 10.05
N GLU A 129 6.30 4.83 10.97
CA GLU A 129 7.64 4.29 10.75
C GLU A 129 7.74 2.85 11.29
N LEU A 130 8.19 1.89 10.46
CA LEU A 130 8.31 0.48 10.87
C LEU A 130 9.29 0.28 12.05
N ALA A 131 10.32 1.12 12.15
CA ALA A 131 11.20 1.10 13.31
C ALA A 131 10.50 1.53 14.61
N ASN A 132 9.52 2.44 14.56
CA ASN A 132 8.73 2.81 15.75
C ASN A 132 7.68 1.75 16.09
N VAL A 133 7.15 1.05 15.08
CA VAL A 133 6.35 -0.16 15.29
C VAL A 133 7.15 -1.17 16.12
N ALA A 134 8.39 -1.46 15.72
CA ALA A 134 9.23 -2.43 16.40
C ALA A 134 9.75 -1.95 17.76
N GLY A 135 10.31 -0.74 17.82
CA GLY A 135 10.97 -0.21 19.01
C GLY A 135 10.01 0.30 20.10
N SER A 136 8.78 0.70 19.75
CA SER A 136 7.87 1.34 20.71
C SER A 136 6.41 0.82 20.68
N GLY A 137 6.11 -0.12 19.78
CA GLY A 137 4.76 -0.67 19.63
C GLY A 137 3.74 0.34 19.11
N GLN A 138 4.20 1.36 18.38
CA GLN A 138 3.36 2.43 17.83
C GLN A 138 3.05 2.19 16.35
N ARG A 139 1.76 2.25 15.98
CA ARG A 139 1.28 2.16 14.60
C ARG A 139 0.54 3.41 14.17
N GLN A 140 0.50 3.60 12.86
CA GLN A 140 -0.36 4.52 12.13
C GLN A 140 -0.82 3.83 10.85
N CYS A 141 -1.78 4.43 10.16
CA CYS A 141 -2.36 3.96 8.91
C CYS A 141 -1.35 3.49 7.85
N LEU A 142 -0.24 4.21 7.59
CA LEU A 142 0.75 3.78 6.60
C LEU A 142 1.43 2.47 6.99
N ALA A 143 2.08 2.42 8.16
CA ALA A 143 2.83 1.25 8.61
C ALA A 143 1.93 0.02 8.73
N GLN A 144 0.75 0.15 9.35
CA GLN A 144 -0.14 -0.98 9.54
C GLN A 144 -0.65 -1.53 8.20
N SER A 145 -0.99 -0.66 7.24
CA SER A 145 -1.49 -1.08 5.93
C SER A 145 -0.38 -1.73 5.09
N PHE A 146 0.86 -1.23 5.20
CA PHE A 146 2.02 -1.86 4.58
C PHE A 146 2.28 -3.27 5.13
N ILE A 147 2.24 -3.42 6.47
CA ILE A 147 2.40 -4.73 7.14
C ILE A 147 1.28 -5.68 6.72
N ILE A 148 0.02 -5.24 6.78
CA ILE A 148 -1.14 -6.07 6.38
C ILE A 148 -0.99 -6.51 4.93
N ALA A 149 -0.69 -5.60 4.00
CA ALA A 149 -0.51 -5.94 2.59
C ALA A 149 0.61 -6.98 2.41
N GLY A 150 1.76 -6.82 3.07
CA GLY A 150 2.87 -7.77 2.96
C GLY A 150 2.56 -9.15 3.54
N LEU A 151 1.82 -9.23 4.65
CA LEU A 151 1.34 -10.49 5.21
C LEU A 151 0.36 -11.20 4.27
N LEU A 152 -0.62 -10.47 3.73
CA LEU A 152 -1.61 -11.03 2.81
C LEU A 152 -0.96 -11.50 1.50
N GLN A 153 0.01 -10.76 0.97
CA GLN A 153 0.78 -11.20 -0.20
C GLN A 153 1.62 -12.45 0.10
N ARG A 154 2.19 -12.60 1.30
CA ARG A 154 2.90 -13.84 1.68
C ARG A 154 1.94 -15.03 1.78
N ALA A 155 0.72 -14.79 2.23
CA ALA A 155 -0.36 -15.78 2.20
C ALA A 155 -0.88 -16.06 0.77
N GLY A 156 -0.31 -15.47 -0.29
CA GLY A 156 -0.68 -15.73 -1.68
C GLY A 156 -1.89 -14.94 -2.19
N MET A 157 -2.26 -13.85 -1.51
CA MET A 157 -3.37 -12.98 -1.91
C MET A 157 -2.88 -11.78 -2.73
N GLN A 158 -3.75 -11.26 -3.59
CA GLN A 158 -3.49 -10.05 -4.37
C GLN A 158 -3.77 -8.79 -3.53
N ALA A 159 -2.84 -8.42 -2.65
CA ALA A 159 -3.00 -7.28 -1.75
C ALA A 159 -2.10 -6.10 -2.10
N GLY A 160 -2.41 -4.92 -1.58
CA GLY A 160 -1.58 -3.72 -1.66
C GLY A 160 -2.14 -2.64 -0.74
N ALA A 161 -1.83 -1.37 -1.01
CA ALA A 161 -2.37 -0.25 -0.27
C ALA A 161 -2.90 0.87 -1.19
N VAL A 162 -3.88 1.61 -0.69
CA VAL A 162 -4.51 2.77 -1.35
C VAL A 162 -4.62 3.91 -0.35
N MET A 163 -4.63 5.16 -0.86
CA MET A 163 -4.88 6.32 0.01
C MET A 163 -6.38 6.53 0.14
N VAL A 164 -6.81 7.08 1.26
CA VAL A 164 -8.19 7.49 1.51
C VAL A 164 -8.27 9.01 1.46
N TRP A 165 -9.18 9.54 0.64
CA TRP A 165 -9.48 10.98 0.57
C TRP A 165 -10.85 11.34 1.13
N ALA A 166 -11.76 10.37 1.32
CA ALA A 166 -13.01 10.56 2.06
C ALA A 166 -13.29 9.37 2.99
N ASN A 167 -13.45 9.65 4.28
CA ASN A 167 -13.68 8.65 5.31
C ASN A 167 -15.13 8.10 5.25
N PRO A 168 -15.55 7.16 6.13
CA PRO A 168 -16.89 6.59 6.10
C PRO A 168 -18.01 7.61 6.35
N GLN A 169 -17.70 8.72 7.02
CA GLN A 169 -18.63 9.84 7.26
C GLN A 169 -18.60 10.87 6.12
N GLY A 170 -17.82 10.64 5.05
CA GLY A 170 -17.68 11.54 3.91
C GLY A 170 -16.79 12.76 4.16
N GLN A 171 -16.13 12.83 5.33
CA GLN A 171 -15.17 13.89 5.62
C GLN A 171 -13.93 13.72 4.74
N GLN A 172 -13.56 14.79 4.05
CA GLN A 172 -12.48 14.78 3.08
C GLN A 172 -11.13 15.13 3.72
N SER A 173 -10.06 14.55 3.18
CA SER A 173 -8.67 14.89 3.50
C SER A 173 -7.84 15.07 2.24
N ASN A 174 -6.63 15.61 2.38
CA ASN A 174 -5.69 15.76 1.28
C ASN A 174 -4.93 14.46 0.95
N LEU A 175 -5.47 13.28 1.30
CA LEU A 175 -4.81 11.95 1.31
C LEU A 175 -4.01 11.67 2.58
N GLY A 176 -4.52 12.01 3.76
CA GLY A 176 -3.82 11.80 5.04
C GLY A 176 -3.96 10.38 5.63
N HIS A 177 -4.60 9.45 4.93
CA HIS A 177 -4.91 8.10 5.44
C HIS A 177 -4.61 7.02 4.39
N VAL A 178 -4.15 5.86 4.86
CA VAL A 178 -3.72 4.73 4.03
C VAL A 178 -4.38 3.45 4.55
N VAL A 179 -4.98 2.68 3.64
CA VAL A 179 -5.60 1.39 3.97
C VAL A 179 -5.04 0.29 3.09
N ALA A 180 -4.98 -0.93 3.63
CA ALA A 180 -4.70 -2.09 2.81
C ALA A 180 -5.94 -2.41 1.96
N THR A 181 -5.71 -2.89 0.75
CA THR A 181 -6.74 -3.40 -0.15
C THR A 181 -6.35 -4.78 -0.63
N VAL A 182 -7.33 -5.66 -0.83
CA VAL A 182 -7.12 -6.99 -1.39
C VAL A 182 -8.13 -7.26 -2.50
N ARG A 183 -7.65 -7.77 -3.63
CA ARG A 183 -8.48 -8.32 -4.68
C ARG A 183 -8.78 -9.77 -4.38
N LEU A 184 -10.05 -10.06 -4.14
CA LEU A 184 -10.55 -11.40 -3.91
C LEU A 184 -10.60 -12.17 -5.22
N SER A 185 -10.60 -13.50 -5.12
CA SER A 185 -10.76 -14.40 -6.25
C SER A 185 -12.10 -14.27 -6.98
N SER A 186 -13.10 -13.64 -6.36
CA SER A 186 -14.36 -13.21 -7.01
C SER A 186 -14.18 -12.04 -7.99
N GLY A 187 -12.99 -11.41 -8.01
CA GLY A 187 -12.70 -10.23 -8.84
C GLY A 187 -13.12 -8.90 -8.21
N GLN A 188 -13.66 -8.92 -6.99
CA GLN A 188 -14.00 -7.72 -6.22
C GLN A 188 -12.85 -7.32 -5.29
N ASP A 189 -12.81 -6.05 -4.89
CA ASP A 189 -11.85 -5.57 -3.90
C ASP A 189 -12.45 -5.55 -2.49
N LEU A 190 -11.60 -5.60 -1.46
CA LEU A 190 -11.97 -5.49 -0.06
C LEU A 190 -10.94 -4.63 0.68
N LEU A 191 -11.40 -3.67 1.47
CA LEU A 191 -10.52 -2.82 2.29
C LEU A 191 -10.26 -3.47 3.64
N VAL A 192 -9.02 -3.37 4.12
CA VAL A 192 -8.61 -3.83 5.45
C VAL A 192 -7.96 -2.67 6.20
N ASP A 193 -8.63 -2.16 7.24
CA ASP A 193 -8.18 -0.97 7.97
C ASP A 193 -8.02 -1.24 9.48
N ALA A 194 -6.77 -1.28 9.95
CA ALA A 194 -6.46 -1.49 11.36
C ALA A 194 -6.59 -0.21 12.24
N SER A 195 -6.95 0.93 11.65
CA SER A 195 -7.34 2.13 12.39
C SER A 195 -8.71 1.97 13.03
N ASP A 196 -9.61 1.22 12.38
CA ASP A 196 -10.98 1.03 12.81
C ASP A 196 -11.18 -0.21 13.70
N PRO A 197 -12.22 -0.23 14.56
CA PRO A 197 -12.55 -1.38 15.39
C PRO A 197 -12.81 -2.66 14.58
N THR A 198 -13.49 -2.54 13.44
CA THR A 198 -13.81 -3.65 12.52
C THR A 198 -12.84 -3.66 11.34
N PRO A 199 -12.64 -4.83 10.68
CA PRO A 199 -11.63 -4.95 9.63
C PRO A 199 -12.03 -4.30 8.30
N PHE A 200 -13.30 -4.38 7.93
CA PHE A 200 -13.79 -4.00 6.60
C PHE A 200 -14.58 -2.69 6.68
N VAL A 201 -13.91 -1.59 6.33
CA VAL A 201 -14.43 -0.23 6.50
C VAL A 201 -14.85 0.34 5.16
N HIS A 202 -16.00 1.01 5.12
CA HIS A 202 -16.56 1.60 3.91
C HIS A 202 -16.11 3.04 3.71
N HIS A 203 -14.84 3.24 3.38
CA HIS A 203 -14.33 4.57 3.01
C HIS A 203 -15.01 5.07 1.74
N GLN A 204 -15.45 6.33 1.71
CA GLN A 204 -16.22 6.88 0.58
C GLN A 204 -15.35 7.35 -0.58
N GLY A 205 -14.04 7.46 -0.38
CA GLY A 205 -13.13 7.99 -1.39
C GLY A 205 -11.73 7.42 -1.28
N LEU A 206 -11.22 6.86 -2.38
CA LEU A 206 -9.89 6.27 -2.50
C LEU A 206 -9.06 6.93 -3.62
N LEU A 207 -7.75 6.88 -3.49
CA LEU A 207 -6.81 7.09 -4.59
C LEU A 207 -6.25 5.74 -5.02
N VAL A 208 -6.51 5.37 -6.26
CA VAL A 208 -6.05 4.11 -6.87
C VAL A 208 -5.13 4.41 -8.05
N ARG A 209 -4.36 3.42 -8.50
CA ARG A 209 -3.60 3.49 -9.74
C ARG A 209 -4.40 2.89 -10.89
N THR A 210 -4.39 3.54 -12.04
CA THR A 210 -4.93 3.02 -13.31
C THR A 210 -3.83 3.04 -14.38
N ALA A 211 -4.15 2.57 -15.59
CA ALA A 211 -3.24 2.67 -16.73
C ALA A 211 -2.84 4.13 -17.07
N GLN A 212 -3.65 5.11 -16.68
CA GLN A 212 -3.43 6.54 -16.93
C GLN A 212 -2.81 7.28 -15.72
N GLY A 213 -2.31 6.55 -14.72
CA GLY A 213 -1.74 7.08 -13.49
C GLY A 213 -2.71 7.04 -12.30
N TYR A 214 -2.47 7.84 -11.27
CA TYR A 214 -3.34 7.85 -10.09
C TYR A 214 -4.69 8.53 -10.36
N ARG A 215 -5.77 8.00 -9.77
CA ARG A 215 -7.13 8.52 -9.92
C ARG A 215 -7.89 8.49 -8.61
N PHE A 216 -8.59 9.59 -8.32
CA PHE A 216 -9.57 9.68 -7.24
C PHE A 216 -10.83 8.94 -7.64
N VAL A 217 -11.23 7.96 -6.84
CA VAL A 217 -12.41 7.14 -7.09
C VAL A 217 -13.32 7.09 -5.86
N LYS A 218 -14.60 6.83 -6.11
CA LYS A 218 -15.59 6.47 -5.10
C LYS A 218 -15.94 4.99 -5.25
N PRO A 219 -15.66 4.14 -4.26
CA PRO A 219 -16.06 2.74 -4.31
C PRO A 219 -17.58 2.59 -4.18
N THR A 220 -18.15 1.57 -4.81
CA THR A 220 -19.51 1.10 -4.52
C THR A 220 -19.43 -0.23 -3.79
N TYR A 221 -19.89 -0.25 -2.54
CA TYR A 221 -19.89 -1.43 -1.69
C TYR A 221 -21.14 -2.29 -1.91
N ALA A 222 -20.96 -3.59 -1.86
CA ALA A 222 -22.02 -4.58 -1.72
C ALA A 222 -22.33 -4.84 -0.23
N ALA A 223 -23.37 -5.65 0.04
CA ALA A 223 -23.81 -5.99 1.39
C ALA A 223 -22.76 -6.78 2.20
N ASP A 224 -21.80 -7.41 1.52
CA ASP A 224 -20.69 -8.16 2.10
C ASP A 224 -19.39 -7.35 2.19
N ASP A 225 -19.47 -6.02 2.19
CA ASP A 225 -18.32 -5.09 2.26
C ASP A 225 -17.40 -5.10 1.03
N THR A 226 -17.68 -5.92 0.01
CA THR A 226 -16.84 -5.94 -1.19
C THR A 226 -17.12 -4.75 -2.10
N ILE A 227 -16.10 -4.33 -2.83
CA ILE A 227 -16.19 -3.27 -3.84
C ILE A 227 -16.32 -3.94 -5.20
N GLY A 228 -17.51 -3.81 -5.80
CA GLY A 228 -17.80 -4.36 -7.13
C GLY A 228 -17.52 -3.39 -8.28
N ARG A 229 -17.41 -2.09 -7.99
CA ARG A 229 -17.10 -1.04 -8.98
C ARG A 229 -16.55 0.22 -8.32
N TYR A 230 -15.91 1.04 -9.14
CA TYR A 230 -15.48 2.39 -8.78
C TYR A 230 -16.14 3.43 -9.70
N THR A 231 -16.34 4.63 -9.17
CA THR A 231 -16.74 5.82 -9.95
C THR A 231 -15.60 6.82 -9.92
N LEU A 232 -15.16 7.29 -11.09
CA LEU A 232 -14.14 8.34 -11.22
C LEU A 232 -14.69 9.66 -10.67
N SER A 233 -13.99 10.26 -9.71
CA SER A 233 -14.50 11.44 -8.98
C SER A 233 -14.61 12.68 -9.87
N GLY A 234 -13.74 12.81 -10.89
CA GLY A 234 -13.69 13.99 -11.75
C GLY A 234 -14.67 13.98 -12.93
N THR A 235 -15.09 12.79 -13.39
CA THR A 235 -15.94 12.64 -14.58
C THR A 235 -17.26 11.93 -14.31
N GLY A 236 -17.42 11.28 -13.16
CA GLY A 236 -18.57 10.41 -12.89
C GLY A 236 -18.54 9.09 -13.67
N GLY A 237 -17.52 8.84 -14.50
CA GLY A 237 -17.39 7.62 -15.28
C GLY A 237 -17.17 6.38 -14.42
N THR A 238 -17.60 5.22 -14.90
CA THR A 238 -17.37 3.94 -14.22
C THR A 238 -15.96 3.42 -14.49
N LEU A 239 -15.31 2.91 -13.45
CA LEU A 239 -14.05 2.19 -13.51
C LEU A 239 -14.29 0.77 -12.98
N ALA A 240 -14.01 -0.25 -13.80
CA ALA A 240 -14.12 -1.63 -13.36
C ALA A 240 -13.00 -1.97 -12.38
N VAL A 241 -13.28 -2.89 -11.44
CA VAL A 241 -12.32 -3.28 -10.39
C VAL A 241 -10.99 -3.75 -10.98
N LYS A 242 -11.03 -4.58 -12.04
CA LYS A 242 -9.83 -5.08 -12.74
C LYS A 242 -8.92 -3.98 -13.29
N ASP A 243 -9.45 -2.79 -13.56
CA ASP A 243 -8.73 -1.65 -14.14
C ASP A 243 -8.20 -0.69 -13.07
N ALA A 244 -8.52 -0.95 -11.79
CA ALA A 244 -7.92 -0.33 -10.63
C ALA A 244 -6.83 -1.23 -10.03
N ALA A 245 -5.75 -0.62 -9.58
CA ALA A 245 -4.67 -1.29 -8.88
C ALA A 245 -4.29 -0.52 -7.59
N PRO A 246 -3.66 -1.20 -6.62
CA PRO A 246 -2.98 -0.52 -5.53
C PRO A 246 -1.91 0.46 -6.02
N LEU A 247 -1.51 1.36 -5.12
CA LEU A 247 -0.44 2.32 -5.34
C LEU A 247 0.88 1.61 -5.68
N SER A 248 1.77 2.29 -6.40
CA SER A 248 3.09 1.74 -6.72
C SER A 248 3.96 1.64 -5.46
N LEU A 249 5.06 0.87 -5.56
CA LEU A 249 6.08 0.84 -4.50
C LEU A 249 6.68 2.24 -4.27
N THR A 250 7.00 2.97 -5.34
CA THR A 250 7.57 4.33 -5.27
C THR A 250 6.63 5.29 -4.54
N TYR A 251 5.31 5.21 -4.79
CA TYR A 251 4.35 6.03 -4.06
C TYR A 251 4.35 5.69 -2.57
N LEU A 252 4.33 4.41 -2.21
CA LEU A 252 4.35 3.99 -0.81
C LEU A 252 5.66 4.41 -0.11
N GLN A 253 6.81 4.29 -0.78
CA GLN A 253 8.09 4.80 -0.29
C GLN A 253 8.06 6.31 -0.11
N SER A 254 7.52 7.06 -1.08
CA SER A 254 7.35 8.50 -0.97
C SER A 254 6.46 8.90 0.20
N GLN A 255 5.48 8.06 0.60
CA GLN A 255 4.63 8.32 1.75
C GLN A 255 5.38 8.22 3.08
N PHE A 256 6.36 7.33 3.20
CA PHE A 256 7.23 7.31 4.40
C PHE A 256 8.00 8.62 4.52
N ASP A 257 8.62 9.09 3.43
CA ASP A 257 9.33 10.38 3.45
C ASP A 257 8.38 11.57 3.63
N TYR A 258 7.17 11.51 3.08
CA TYR A 258 6.12 12.50 3.36
C TYR A 258 5.86 12.62 4.86
N TYR A 259 5.60 11.50 5.56
CA TYR A 259 5.34 11.55 7.00
C TYR A 259 6.56 11.95 7.81
N ARG A 260 7.78 11.56 7.40
CA ARG A 260 9.02 12.07 8.02
C ARG A 260 9.12 13.58 7.91
N GLY A 261 8.75 14.13 6.76
CA GLY A 261 8.72 15.57 6.53
C GLY A 261 7.63 16.29 7.30
N GLU A 262 6.39 15.79 7.25
CA GLU A 262 5.24 16.34 7.97
C GLU A 262 5.47 16.34 9.49
N ARG A 263 6.07 15.27 10.03
CA ARG A 263 6.26 15.01 11.46
C ARG A 263 7.68 15.29 11.97
N ALA A 264 8.52 15.93 11.15
CA ALA A 264 9.85 16.34 11.60
C ALA A 264 9.75 17.17 12.89
N ARG A 265 10.63 16.92 13.85
CA ARG A 265 10.63 17.65 15.12
C ARG A 265 10.86 19.13 14.86
N GLY A 266 9.94 19.98 15.32
CA GLY A 266 9.94 21.42 15.02
C GLY A 266 9.77 21.76 13.54
N GLY A 267 9.28 20.81 12.74
CA GLY A 267 9.02 20.98 11.31
C GLY A 267 7.65 21.56 11.02
N PHE A 268 7.07 21.16 9.89
CA PHE A 268 5.79 21.67 9.39
C PHE A 268 4.67 21.65 10.44
N MET A 269 4.46 20.52 11.12
CA MET A 269 3.42 20.41 12.16
C MET A 269 3.88 20.89 13.55
N GLY A 270 5.13 21.32 13.71
CA GLY A 270 5.70 21.70 15.01
C GLY A 270 5.85 20.54 16.01
N THR A 271 5.83 19.29 15.53
CA THR A 271 5.88 18.07 16.34
C THR A 271 7.01 18.10 17.37
N GLY A 272 6.73 17.63 18.59
CA GLY A 272 7.69 17.52 19.69
C GLY A 272 8.18 18.83 20.33
N VAL A 273 7.85 20.00 19.76
CA VAL A 273 8.25 21.32 20.30
C VAL A 273 7.11 22.35 20.30
N GLY A 274 5.95 22.02 19.74
CA GLY A 274 4.74 22.86 19.73
C GLY A 274 4.73 23.99 18.70
N ARG A 275 5.79 24.17 17.91
CA ARG A 275 5.90 25.20 16.86
C ARG A 275 6.89 24.82 15.78
N ALA A 276 6.76 25.42 14.60
CA ALA A 276 7.79 25.32 13.57
C ALA A 276 9.06 26.10 14.00
N THR A 277 10.22 25.57 13.61
CA THR A 277 11.56 26.13 13.84
C THR A 277 12.31 26.15 12.52
N PRO A 278 13.30 27.05 12.33
CA PRO A 278 14.07 27.08 11.09
C PRO A 278 14.73 25.73 10.73
N ASP A 279 15.37 25.09 11.70
CA ASP A 279 16.02 23.78 11.50
C ASP A 279 15.01 22.68 11.20
N GLY A 280 13.91 22.64 11.93
CA GLY A 280 12.86 21.65 11.69
C GLY A 280 12.19 21.83 10.32
N LEU A 281 11.95 23.07 9.88
CA LEU A 281 11.43 23.34 8.53
C LEU A 281 12.42 22.91 7.45
N LYS A 282 13.72 23.15 7.64
CA LYS A 282 14.77 22.64 6.73
C LYS A 282 14.73 21.12 6.65
N GLN A 283 14.54 20.46 7.78
CA GLN A 283 14.42 19.00 7.87
C GLN A 283 13.15 18.49 7.17
N SER A 284 12.01 19.15 7.39
CA SER A 284 10.76 18.89 6.65
C SER A 284 10.96 18.99 5.14
N ALA A 285 11.59 20.08 4.66
CA ALA A 285 11.84 20.30 3.24
C ALA A 285 12.69 19.17 2.63
N LEU A 286 13.77 18.75 3.29
CA LEU A 286 14.63 17.65 2.82
C LEU A 286 13.86 16.34 2.62
N TYR A 287 13.03 15.96 3.57
CA TYR A 287 12.20 14.75 3.44
C TYR A 287 11.13 14.90 2.36
N LEU A 288 10.42 16.02 2.31
CA LEU A 288 9.37 16.25 1.31
C LEU A 288 9.93 16.33 -0.11
N THR A 289 11.12 16.93 -0.30
CA THR A 289 11.83 16.90 -1.59
C THR A 289 12.15 15.48 -2.01
N ARG A 290 12.62 14.61 -1.10
CA ARG A 290 12.82 13.19 -1.41
C ARG A 290 11.53 12.47 -1.76
N ALA A 291 10.44 12.72 -1.03
CA ALA A 291 9.13 12.16 -1.36
C ALA A 291 8.70 12.55 -2.80
N VAL A 292 8.89 13.81 -3.19
CA VAL A 292 8.57 14.28 -4.56
C VAL A 292 9.52 13.69 -5.61
N GLN A 293 10.78 13.42 -5.27
CA GLN A 293 11.73 12.76 -6.16
C GLN A 293 11.40 11.27 -6.36
N GLU A 294 11.00 10.59 -5.29
CA GLU A 294 10.62 9.17 -5.29
C GLU A 294 9.35 8.93 -6.11
N ASP A 295 8.30 9.73 -5.89
CA ASP A 295 7.10 9.71 -6.74
C ASP A 295 6.63 11.15 -7.08
N PRO A 296 6.98 11.65 -8.28
CA PRO A 296 6.57 12.98 -8.73
C PRO A 296 5.05 13.18 -8.89
N GLN A 297 4.25 12.10 -8.86
CA GLN A 297 2.80 12.16 -8.90
C GLN A 297 2.15 12.18 -7.50
N ASN A 298 2.93 12.16 -6.43
CA ASN A 298 2.44 12.35 -5.07
C ASN A 298 2.03 13.83 -4.82
N ALA A 299 0.80 14.16 -5.19
CA ALA A 299 0.23 15.51 -5.06
C ALA A 299 0.27 16.05 -3.63
N LEU A 300 0.11 15.18 -2.63
CA LEU A 300 0.15 15.56 -1.22
C LEU A 300 1.56 16.01 -0.80
N ALA A 301 2.60 15.27 -1.19
CA ALA A 301 3.98 15.64 -0.90
C ALA A 301 4.36 16.99 -1.54
N VAL A 302 3.96 17.21 -2.80
CA VAL A 302 4.18 18.50 -3.50
C VAL A 302 3.42 19.64 -2.79
N TYR A 303 2.16 19.40 -2.41
CA TYR A 303 1.34 20.38 -1.70
C TYR A 303 1.96 20.81 -0.36
N VAL A 304 2.40 19.85 0.46
CA VAL A 304 2.98 20.13 1.77
C VAL A 304 4.39 20.73 1.65
N LEU A 305 5.16 20.37 0.62
CA LEU A 305 6.43 21.04 0.33
C LEU A 305 6.21 22.54 0.07
N GLY A 306 5.19 22.91 -0.71
CA GLY A 306 4.81 24.30 -0.92
C GLY A 306 4.57 25.07 0.38
N HIS A 307 3.84 24.48 1.32
CA HIS A 307 3.61 25.07 2.65
C HIS A 307 4.89 25.23 3.48
N VAL A 308 5.79 24.25 3.41
CA VAL A 308 7.08 24.33 4.11
C VAL A 308 7.95 25.44 3.54
N LEU A 309 8.04 25.54 2.21
CA LEU A 309 8.79 26.58 1.51
C LEU A 309 8.23 27.97 1.79
N GLU A 310 6.90 28.12 1.85
CA GLU A 310 6.26 29.37 2.22
C GLU A 310 6.65 29.79 3.64
N ARG A 311 6.64 28.86 4.60
CA ARG A 311 7.08 29.11 5.99
C ARG A 311 8.58 29.37 6.12
N GLN A 312 9.38 29.01 5.12
CA GLN A 312 10.79 29.36 5.00
C GLN A 312 11.02 30.72 4.31
N GLY A 313 9.96 31.41 3.88
CA GLY A 313 10.06 32.68 3.15
C GLY A 313 10.36 32.52 1.65
N LEU A 314 10.32 31.29 1.12
CA LEU A 314 10.63 30.98 -0.29
C LEU A 314 9.36 31.05 -1.17
N ALA A 315 8.71 32.21 -1.17
CA ALA A 315 7.37 32.39 -1.76
C ALA A 315 7.27 32.01 -3.25
N ALA A 316 8.29 32.29 -4.05
CA ALA A 316 8.29 31.94 -5.48
C ALA A 316 8.31 30.42 -5.72
N GLN A 317 9.10 29.69 -4.92
CA GLN A 317 9.18 28.23 -4.99
C GLN A 317 7.90 27.59 -4.44
N ALA A 318 7.39 28.09 -3.32
CA ALA A 318 6.09 27.67 -2.77
C ALA A 318 4.96 27.81 -3.79
N ARG A 319 4.89 28.96 -4.49
CA ARG A 319 3.94 29.20 -5.57
C ARG A 319 4.08 28.17 -6.70
N SER A 320 5.29 27.87 -7.12
CA SER A 320 5.55 26.84 -8.15
C SER A 320 5.00 25.48 -7.71
N ASP A 321 5.28 25.07 -6.47
CA ASP A 321 4.83 23.79 -5.94
C ASP A 321 3.31 23.72 -5.76
N TYR A 322 2.67 24.80 -5.31
CA TYR A 322 1.20 24.86 -5.25
C TYR A 322 0.55 24.71 -6.63
N LEU A 323 1.10 25.36 -7.67
CA LEU A 323 0.60 25.19 -9.04
C LEU A 323 0.77 23.75 -9.53
N LYS A 324 1.93 23.14 -9.26
CA LYS A 324 2.21 21.74 -9.60
C LYS A 324 1.27 20.78 -8.86
N ALA A 325 1.08 20.96 -7.55
CA ALA A 325 0.16 20.16 -6.75
C ALA A 325 -1.28 20.27 -7.26
N ASN A 326 -1.75 21.48 -7.57
CA ASN A 326 -3.08 21.69 -8.14
C ASN A 326 -3.25 20.99 -9.49
N ALA A 327 -2.23 21.04 -10.36
CA ALA A 327 -2.25 20.34 -11.63
C ALA A 327 -2.33 18.81 -11.44
N LEU A 328 -1.57 18.26 -10.48
CA LEU A 328 -1.62 16.84 -10.14
C LEU A 328 -2.99 16.43 -9.61
N TYR A 329 -3.52 17.13 -8.62
CA TYR A 329 -4.86 16.87 -8.06
C TYR A 329 -5.95 16.95 -9.15
N THR A 330 -5.88 17.96 -10.02
CA THR A 330 -6.80 18.10 -11.15
C THR A 330 -6.71 16.91 -12.11
N ALA A 331 -5.49 16.51 -12.50
CA ALA A 331 -5.27 15.37 -13.39
C ALA A 331 -5.72 14.03 -12.77
N GLN A 332 -5.64 13.92 -11.44
CA GLN A 332 -6.13 12.76 -10.69
C GLN A 332 -7.66 12.77 -10.54
N GLY A 333 -8.33 13.89 -10.84
CA GLY A 333 -9.78 14.01 -10.90
C GLY A 333 -10.44 14.57 -9.64
N HIS A 334 -9.69 15.12 -8.69
CA HIS A 334 -10.26 15.79 -7.52
C HIS A 334 -9.27 16.78 -6.91
N VAL A 335 -9.74 18.00 -6.62
CA VAL A 335 -8.94 19.02 -5.91
C VAL A 335 -9.46 19.15 -4.49
N PRO A 336 -8.70 18.73 -3.45
CA PRO A 336 -9.12 18.85 -2.06
C PRO A 336 -9.33 20.30 -1.63
N SER A 337 -10.18 20.51 -0.63
CA SER A 337 -10.51 21.86 -0.11
C SER A 337 -9.27 22.67 0.30
N GLY A 338 -8.28 22.04 0.94
CA GLY A 338 -7.04 22.70 1.32
C GLY A 338 -6.24 23.25 0.13
N MET A 339 -6.29 22.59 -1.03
CA MET A 339 -5.69 23.09 -2.26
C MET A 339 -6.55 24.20 -2.89
N GLN A 340 -7.88 24.06 -2.86
CA GLN A 340 -8.79 25.11 -3.35
C GLN A 340 -8.59 26.43 -2.60
N THR A 341 -8.42 26.39 -1.28
CA THR A 341 -8.13 27.57 -0.45
C THR A 341 -6.85 28.28 -0.88
N VAL A 342 -5.77 27.53 -1.11
CA VAL A 342 -4.49 28.08 -1.58
C VAL A 342 -4.64 28.73 -2.96
N MET A 343 -5.32 28.05 -3.90
CA MET A 343 -5.56 28.60 -5.24
C MET A 343 -6.39 29.89 -5.22
N ALA A 344 -7.40 29.97 -4.36
CA ALA A 344 -8.21 31.18 -4.17
C ALA A 344 -7.36 32.34 -3.61
N ALA A 345 -6.51 32.08 -2.63
CA ALA A 345 -5.61 33.08 -2.06
C ALA A 345 -4.61 33.62 -3.11
N MET A 346 -4.02 32.74 -3.91
CA MET A 346 -3.10 33.11 -4.98
C MET A 346 -3.77 33.99 -6.06
N LYS A 347 -5.02 33.69 -6.42
CA LYS A 347 -5.80 34.51 -7.36
C LYS A 347 -6.03 35.92 -6.82
N LYS A 348 -6.36 36.06 -5.53
CA LYS A 348 -6.56 37.37 -4.87
C LYS A 348 -5.27 38.20 -4.89
N GLN A 349 -4.13 37.59 -4.59
CA GLN A 349 -2.83 38.27 -4.63
C GLN A 349 -2.47 38.79 -6.03
N ALA A 350 -2.79 38.04 -7.09
CA ALA A 350 -2.54 38.45 -8.46
C ALA A 350 -3.48 39.58 -8.96
N GLY A 351 -4.69 39.68 -8.41
CA GLY A 351 -5.67 40.73 -8.75
C GLY A 351 -5.50 42.03 -7.97
N GLY A 352 -4.82 41.99 -6.81
CA GLY A 352 -4.58 43.16 -5.96
C GLY A 352 -3.28 43.92 -6.25
N SER A 353 -2.41 43.41 -7.13
CA SER A 353 -1.18 44.08 -7.56
C SER A 353 -1.36 45.04 -8.75
N GLY A 354 -2.60 45.45 -9.02
CA GLY A 354 -2.98 46.31 -10.16
C GLY A 354 -3.89 47.50 -9.79
N SER A 355 -3.93 47.90 -8.52
CA SER A 355 -4.64 49.10 -8.04
C SER A 355 -3.67 50.13 -7.48
#